data_AF-A0A0F9FGD5-F1
#
_entry.id   AF-A0A0F9FGD5-F1
#
_cell.length_a   1.000
_cell.length_b   1.000
_cell.length_c   1.000
_cell.angle_alpha   90.00
_cell.angle_beta   90.00
_cell.angle_gamma   90.00
#
_symmetry.space_group_name_H-M   'P 1'
#
loop_
_entity.id
_entity.type
_entity.pdbx_description
1 polymer ?
#
loop_
_entity_poly.entity_id
_entity_poly.type
_entity_poly.pdbx_seq_one_letter_code
_entity_poly.pdbx_strand_id
1 'polypeptide(L)'
;MPKVNPFEVNMSKKVVIGTRGSKLALWQAEWIRSQLMGLHDGLQVELVKIKTTGDKIQDVPLAMVGGKGLFVKEIEEAMLRGEIDLAVHSM
;
A
#
# COMPACT_ATOMS: atom_id res chain seq x y z
N MET A 1 36.00 14.41 -21.45
CA MET A 1 34.57 14.02 -21.60
C MET A 1 34.29 12.91 -20.59
N PRO A 2 33.35 13.07 -19.65
CA PRO A 2 33.04 11.99 -18.72
C PRO A 2 32.39 10.83 -19.48
N LYS A 3 32.91 9.62 -19.26
CA LYS A 3 32.39 8.38 -19.86
C LYS A 3 31.11 7.99 -19.09
N VAL A 4 29.95 8.14 -19.72
CA VAL A 4 28.70 7.53 -19.23
C VAL A 4 28.83 6.01 -19.41
N ASN A 5 28.57 5.25 -18.34
CA ASN A 5 28.67 3.79 -18.35
C ASN A 5 27.43 3.22 -19.07
N PRO A 6 27.59 2.43 -20.15
CA PRO A 6 26.46 1.88 -20.92
C PRO A 6 25.64 0.81 -20.16
N PHE A 7 26.04 0.46 -18.93
CA PHE A 7 25.32 -0.47 -18.06
C PHE A 7 24.57 0.20 -16.90
N GLU A 8 24.45 1.54 -16.89
CA GLU A 8 23.62 2.23 -15.91
C GLU A 8 22.13 2.03 -16.25
N VAL A 9 21.63 0.84 -15.94
CA VAL A 9 20.19 0.53 -15.96
C VAL A 9 19.57 1.32 -14.82
N ASN A 10 19.02 2.48 -15.14
CA ASN A 10 18.24 3.27 -14.21
C ASN A 10 16.88 2.60 -13.99
N MET A 11 16.87 1.52 -13.21
CA MET A 11 15.64 0.91 -12.69
C MET A 11 15.44 1.46 -11.28
N SER A 12 14.97 2.71 -11.18
CA SER A 12 14.31 3.14 -9.96
C SER A 12 13.12 2.20 -9.75
N LYS A 13 13.31 1.17 -8.91
CA LYS A 13 12.26 0.21 -8.61
C LYS A 13 11.20 0.99 -7.85
N LYS A 14 9.99 1.03 -8.41
CA LYS A 14 8.82 1.61 -7.76
C LYS A 14 8.04 0.49 -7.08
N VAL A 15 7.63 0.73 -5.84
CA VAL A 15 6.71 -0.13 -5.08
C VAL A 15 5.48 0.69 -4.72
N VAL A 16 4.30 0.12 -4.98
CA VAL A 16 3.00 0.73 -4.69
C VAL A 16 2.37 0.00 -3.51
N ILE A 17 2.16 0.72 -2.41
CA ILE A 17 1.57 0.20 -1.18
C ILE A 17 0.09 0.56 -1.12
N GLY A 18 -0.79 -0.44 -1.07
CA GLY A 18 -2.19 -0.27 -0.73
C GLY A 18 -2.39 -0.13 0.78
N THR A 19 -3.21 0.83 1.19
CA THR A 19 -3.60 1.01 2.60
C THR A 19 -4.99 1.61 2.72
N ARG A 20 -5.65 1.41 3.86
CA ARG A 20 -6.90 2.13 4.17
C ARG A 20 -6.64 3.61 4.43
N GLY A 21 -7.68 4.42 4.30
CA GLY A 21 -7.61 5.88 4.52
C GLY A 21 -7.65 6.34 5.99
N SER A 22 -7.80 5.43 6.96
CA SER A 22 -7.82 5.80 8.39
C SER A 22 -6.46 6.36 8.84
N LYS A 23 -6.45 7.26 9.83
CA LYS A 23 -5.21 7.87 10.34
C LYS A 23 -4.16 6.83 10.75
N LEU A 24 -4.59 5.77 11.44
CA LEU A 24 -3.70 4.69 11.87
C LEU A 24 -3.15 3.89 10.68
N ALA A 25 -3.99 3.53 9.71
CA ALA A 25 -3.57 2.79 8.52
C ALA A 25 -2.57 3.58 7.66
N LEU A 26 -2.77 4.89 7.54
CA LEU A 26 -1.83 5.78 6.87
C LEU A 26 -0.51 5.86 7.61
N TRP A 27 -0.52 6.02 8.93
CA TRP A 27 0.69 6.03 9.73
C TRP A 27 1.49 4.72 9.59
N GLN A 28 0.80 3.57 9.63
CA GLN A 28 1.44 2.26 9.42
C GLN A 28 2.08 2.16 8.02
N ALA A 29 1.37 2.59 6.98
CA ALA A 29 1.88 2.56 5.60
C ALA A 29 3.05 3.52 5.38
N GLU A 30 3.01 4.71 5.98
CA GLU A 30 4.12 5.67 5.98
C GLU A 30 5.35 5.11 6.69
N TRP A 31 5.15 4.45 7.84
CA TRP A 31 6.24 3.80 8.56
C TRP A 31 6.91 2.72 7.70
N ILE A 32 6.13 1.83 7.09
CA ILE A 32 6.66 0.79 6.17
C ILE A 32 7.37 1.43 4.97
N ARG A 33 6.80 2.46 4.36
CA ARG A 33 7.44 3.24 3.28
C ARG A 33 8.81 3.75 3.69
N SER A 34 8.91 4.38 4.86
CA SER A 34 10.18 4.89 5.39
C SER A 34 11.21 3.78 5.63
N GLN A 35 10.79 2.62 6.15
CA GLN A 35 11.69 1.48 6.33
C GLN A 35 12.21 0.94 4.99
N LEU A 36 11.33 0.75 4.00
CA LEU A 36 11.71 0.26 2.68
C LEU A 36 12.69 1.20 1.97
N MET A 37 12.42 2.52 2.02
CA MET A 37 13.31 3.52 1.43
C MET A 37 14.66 3.61 2.17
N GLY A 38 14.70 3.32 3.48
CA GLY A 38 15.94 3.30 4.26
C GLY A 38 16.80 2.04 4.05
N LEU A 39 16.20 0.93 3.61
CA LEU A 39 16.89 -0.33 3.34
C LEU A 39 17.32 -0.50 1.88
N HIS A 40 16.74 0.28 0.96
CA HIS A 40 16.95 0.14 -0.47
C HIS A 40 17.18 1.50 -1.14
N ASP A 41 18.46 1.78 -1.42
CA ASP A 41 18.86 3.00 -2.13
C ASP A 41 18.19 3.10 -3.51
N GLY A 42 17.61 4.27 -3.80
CA GLY A 42 16.94 4.54 -5.07
C GLY A 42 15.55 3.92 -5.23
N LEU A 43 15.03 3.19 -4.22
CA LEU A 43 13.67 2.70 -4.23
C LEU A 43 12.66 3.85 -4.10
N GLN A 44 11.70 3.91 -5.02
CA GLN A 44 10.55 4.80 -4.90
C GLN A 44 9.36 4.05 -4.32
N VAL A 45 8.67 4.66 -3.36
CA VAL A 45 7.49 4.06 -2.73
C VAL A 45 6.30 5.02 -2.81
N GLU A 46 5.22 4.57 -3.42
CA GLU A 46 3.93 5.27 -3.53
C GLU A 46 2.91 4.64 -2.59
N LEU A 47 2.02 5.47 -2.02
CA LEU A 47 0.89 5.02 -1.21
C LEU A 47 -0.42 5.22 -1.96
N VAL A 48 -1.18 4.15 -2.15
CA VAL A 48 -2.54 4.16 -2.72
C VAL A 48 -3.55 3.93 -1.59
N LYS A 49 -4.42 4.92 -1.41
CA LYS A 49 -5.51 4.82 -0.43
C LYS A 49 -6.69 4.07 -1.04
N ILE A 50 -7.09 2.98 -0.40
CA ILE A 50 -8.18 2.13 -0.83
C ILE A 50 -9.32 2.27 0.18
N LYS A 51 -10.51 2.64 -0.32
CA LYS A 51 -11.71 2.76 0.50
C LYS A 51 -12.45 1.42 0.49
N THR A 52 -12.55 0.81 1.66
CA THR A 52 -13.14 -0.52 1.82
C THR A 52 -14.64 -0.44 2.13
N THR A 53 -15.35 -1.55 2.00
CA THR A 53 -16.76 -1.62 2.43
C THR A 53 -16.89 -1.31 3.93
N GLY A 54 -15.97 -1.80 4.75
CA GLY A 54 -15.93 -1.50 6.19
C GLY A 54 -15.68 -0.02 6.50
N ASP A 55 -15.04 0.75 5.62
CA ASP A 55 -14.92 2.21 5.79
C ASP A 55 -16.24 2.95 5.58
N LYS A 56 -17.14 2.39 4.78
CA LYS A 56 -18.46 2.97 4.46
C LYS A 56 -19.50 2.65 5.54
N ILE A 57 -19.34 1.52 6.21
CA ILE A 57 -20.27 0.99 7.19
C ILE A 57 -19.73 1.31 8.59
N GLN A 58 -20.06 2.49 9.13
CA GLN A 58 -19.61 2.93 10.48
C GLN A 58 -20.73 2.90 11.53
N ASP A 59 -22.00 2.92 11.09
CA ASP A 59 -23.16 3.14 11.96
C ASP A 59 -23.89 1.85 12.38
N VAL A 60 -23.37 0.68 11.99
CA VAL A 60 -23.90 -0.62 12.42
C VAL A 60 -22.79 -1.43 13.08
N PRO A 61 -23.08 -2.09 14.22
CA PRO A 61 -22.12 -2.97 14.87
C PRO A 61 -21.58 -4.02 13.90
N LEU A 62 -20.26 -4.21 13.86
CA LEU A 62 -19.61 -5.17 12.95
C LEU A 62 -20.19 -6.59 13.04
N ALA A 63 -20.63 -7.00 14.24
CA ALA A 63 -21.29 -8.28 14.48
C ALA A 63 -22.58 -8.46 13.66
N MET A 64 -23.27 -7.36 13.34
CA MET A 64 -24.50 -7.35 12.53
C MET A 64 -24.21 -7.32 11.03
N VAL A 65 -23.03 -6.84 10.63
CA VAL A 65 -22.65 -6.68 9.21
C VAL A 65 -22.18 -8.01 8.62
N GLY A 66 -21.76 -8.97 9.46
CA GLY A 66 -21.58 -10.37 9.06
C GLY A 66 -20.81 -10.54 7.74
N GLY A 67 -19.60 -9.99 7.66
CA GLY A 67 -18.83 -9.97 6.42
C GLY A 67 -17.37 -10.31 6.64
N LYS A 68 -16.96 -11.54 6.28
CA LYS A 68 -15.53 -11.87 6.17
C LYS A 68 -14.92 -10.93 5.12
N GLY A 69 -13.86 -10.23 5.50
CA GLY A 69 -13.11 -9.39 4.57
C GLY A 69 -13.59 -7.94 4.40
N LEU A 70 -14.47 -7.43 5.28
CA LEU A 70 -15.01 -6.06 5.23
C LEU A 70 -13.96 -4.96 5.02
N PHE A 71 -12.75 -5.14 5.57
CA PHE A 71 -11.65 -4.17 5.50
C PHE A 71 -10.51 -4.58 4.57
N VAL A 72 -10.61 -5.71 3.88
CA VAL A 72 -9.52 -6.26 3.04
C VAL A 72 -9.94 -6.57 1.61
N LYS A 73 -11.22 -6.86 1.34
CA LYS A 73 -11.70 -7.27 0.02
C LYS A 73 -11.23 -6.34 -1.11
N GLU A 74 -11.49 -5.04 -0.99
CA GLU A 74 -11.11 -4.09 -2.05
C GLU A 74 -9.58 -3.93 -2.19
N ILE A 75 -8.83 -4.20 -1.12
CA ILE A 75 -7.36 -4.19 -1.13
C ILE A 75 -6.83 -5.42 -1.87
N GLU A 76 -7.37 -6.60 -1.56
CA GLU A 76 -7.04 -7.86 -2.26
C GLU A 76 -7.38 -7.75 -3.75
N GLU A 77 -8.54 -7.17 -4.09
CA GLU A 77 -8.92 -6.94 -5.48
C GLU A 77 -7.96 -5.97 -6.19
N ALA A 78 -7.52 -4.90 -5.54
CA ALA A 78 -6.53 -3.98 -6.10
C ALA A 78 -5.18 -4.68 -6.35
N MET A 79 -4.77 -5.56 -5.43
CA MET A 79 -3.56 -6.38 -5.59
C MET A 79 -3.69 -7.35 -6.76
N LEU A 80 -4.84 -8.04 -6.89
CA LEU A 80 -5.10 -8.95 -8.00
C LEU A 80 -5.16 -8.24 -9.36
N ARG A 81 -5.56 -6.96 -9.39
CA ARG A 81 -5.53 -6.12 -10.60
C ARG A 81 -4.15 -5.52 -10.91
N GLY A 82 -3.16 -5.70 -10.02
CA GLY A 82 -1.82 -5.11 -10.17
C GLY A 82 -1.79 -3.60 -9.94
N GLU A 83 -2.79 -3.04 -9.25
CA GLU A 83 -2.82 -1.61 -8.89
C GLU A 83 -1.91 -1.29 -7.70
N ILE A 84 -1.62 -2.31 -6.89
CA ILE A 84 -0.70 -2.25 -5.74
C ILE A 84 0.20 -3.50 -5.75
N ASP A 85 1.42 -3.35 -5.26
CA ASP A 85 2.40 -4.44 -5.15
C ASP A 85 2.33 -5.15 -3.79
N LEU A 86 2.00 -4.40 -2.74
CA LEU A 86 1.82 -4.91 -1.39
C LEU A 86 0.74 -4.11 -0.66
N ALA A 87 0.24 -4.66 0.44
CA ALA A 87 -0.72 -3.96 1.29
C ALA A 87 -0.32 -3.96 2.76
N VAL A 88 -0.61 -2.86 3.45
CA VAL A 88 -0.34 -2.69 4.88
C VAL A 88 -1.65 -2.66 5.65
N HIS A 89 -1.74 -3.50 6.69
CA HIS A 89 -2.94 -3.68 7.51
C HIS A 89 -2.57 -3.84 8.98
N SER A 90 -3.48 -3.47 9.88
CA SER A 90 -3.40 -3.93 11.28
C SER A 90 -3.89 -5.38 11.36
N MET A 91 -3.17 -6.20 12.15
CA MET A 91 -3.69 -7.48 12.63
C MET A 91 -4.75 -7.28 13.71
#